data_AF-A0A7Y5JUA8-F1
#
_entry.id   AF-A0A7Y5JUA8-F1
#
_cell.length_a   1.000
_cell.length_b   1.000
_cell.length_c   1.000
_cell.angle_alpha   90.00
_cell.angle_beta   90.00
_cell.angle_gamma   90.00
#
_symmetry.space_group_name_H-M   'P 1'
#
loop_
_entity.id
_entity.type
_entity.pdbx_description
1 polymer ?
#
loop_
_entity_poly.entity_id
_entity_poly.type
_entity_poly.pdbx_seq_one_letter_code
_entity_poly.pdbx_strand_id
1 'polypeptide(L)'
;MTPRDRARRRPWTSPVAGAAVAALGLALAVTTPYAVTPASASPLPRAVAGSQPQALPQTGPRCAPWQTITTVPPGVVLKPRVFPGDELGTPAPAPKPVGTAGATAATKQTQPAHPAKPAKPLLVCRNAAPTPFPHAAWEPDTVVGGSRLADSGVVVDRPASVVAPPEVYDVSYVLADLDSGEILAAKSPHAWLRPASTLKTLTALTLLPLLNPRGVVVAGEDAATAAGTRVGILAGNRYPVTNLVDAMLMFSANDAVYALADAAGGYERTVELMNAKAAEIGAFDTLTVDPSGLDDGEQRSSAYDLALIGRDAMRLPAFRNAITKRDAVFPGGKDKNGKVWPAFHVYNINDLLRHY
;
A
#
# COMPACT_ATOMS: atom_id res chain seq x y z
N MET A 1 -50.26 -23.74 -1.38
CA MET A 1 -49.61 -24.76 -2.22
C MET A 1 -48.72 -24.07 -3.24
N THR A 2 -47.41 -24.07 -2.98
CA THR A 2 -46.34 -23.68 -3.91
C THR A 2 -46.17 -24.70 -5.04
N PRO A 3 -45.68 -24.26 -6.20
CA PRO A 3 -44.53 -24.94 -6.81
C PRO A 3 -43.49 -23.91 -7.33
N ARG A 4 -42.27 -23.91 -6.79
CA ARG A 4 -41.09 -24.69 -7.24
C ARG A 4 -40.49 -24.22 -8.57
N ASP A 5 -39.51 -23.35 -8.36
CA ASP A 5 -38.21 -23.27 -9.03
C ASP A 5 -37.71 -24.56 -9.71
N ARG A 6 -37.15 -24.42 -10.92
CA ARG A 6 -36.04 -25.25 -11.42
C ARG A 6 -35.37 -24.63 -12.65
N ALA A 7 -34.15 -24.17 -12.40
CA ALA A 7 -33.12 -23.87 -13.37
C ALA A 7 -32.93 -24.99 -14.42
N ARG A 8 -32.83 -24.59 -15.70
CA ARG A 8 -32.32 -25.44 -16.77
C ARG A 8 -30.83 -25.19 -16.94
N ARG A 9 -30.00 -26.15 -16.51
CA ARG A 9 -28.73 -26.45 -17.15
C ARG A 9 -28.85 -27.83 -17.78
N ARG A 10 -28.57 -27.91 -19.07
CA ARG A 10 -28.37 -29.16 -19.81
C ARG A 10 -27.19 -29.01 -20.78
N PRO A 11 -26.57 -30.13 -21.16
CA PRO A 11 -25.12 -30.29 -21.20
C PRO A 11 -24.62 -30.46 -22.64
N TRP A 12 -23.30 -30.49 -22.79
CA TRP A 12 -22.67 -31.15 -23.93
C TRP A 12 -21.69 -32.21 -23.41
N THR A 13 -21.93 -33.44 -23.82
CA THR A 13 -21.14 -34.65 -23.55
C THR A 13 -20.59 -35.19 -24.87
N SER A 14 -19.27 -35.38 -24.90
CA SER A 14 -18.50 -36.56 -25.41
C SER A 14 -18.57 -36.93 -26.91
N PRO A 15 -17.80 -37.92 -27.43
CA PRO A 15 -16.63 -38.70 -26.93
C PRO A 15 -15.43 -38.67 -27.94
N VAL A 16 -14.26 -39.32 -27.78
CA VAL A 16 -13.97 -40.77 -27.92
C VAL A 16 -12.51 -41.09 -27.51
N ALA A 17 -12.40 -42.13 -26.65
CA ALA A 17 -11.46 -43.28 -26.51
C ALA A 17 -10.02 -43.24 -27.09
N GLY A 18 -9.00 -43.95 -26.58
CA GLY A 18 -8.77 -44.94 -25.51
C GLY A 18 -7.22 -45.03 -25.33
N ALA A 19 -6.57 -45.76 -24.41
CA ALA A 19 -6.87 -46.99 -23.70
C ALA A 19 -6.06 -47.07 -22.39
N ALA A 20 -6.48 -47.97 -21.51
CA ALA A 20 -6.03 -48.21 -20.14
C ALA A 20 -4.82 -49.15 -20.03
N VAL A 21 -4.10 -49.09 -18.89
CA VAL A 21 -3.75 -50.26 -18.05
C VAL A 21 -3.71 -49.82 -16.58
N ALA A 22 -4.32 -50.65 -15.72
CA ALA A 22 -4.53 -50.47 -14.30
C ALA A 22 -3.41 -51.06 -13.42
N ALA A 23 -3.31 -50.59 -12.18
CA ALA A 23 -2.89 -51.42 -11.05
C ALA A 23 -3.56 -50.94 -9.74
N LEU A 24 -4.25 -51.88 -9.10
CA LEU A 24 -4.98 -51.76 -7.83
C LEU A 24 -4.02 -51.54 -6.64
N GLY A 25 -4.50 -50.81 -5.64
CA GLY A 25 -3.95 -50.81 -4.28
C GLY A 25 -5.02 -50.41 -3.26
N LEU A 26 -5.77 -51.40 -2.79
CA LEU A 26 -6.81 -51.32 -1.75
C LEU A 26 -6.13 -51.30 -0.37
N ALA A 27 -6.47 -50.37 0.51
CA ALA A 27 -6.20 -50.51 1.95
C ALA A 27 -7.31 -49.88 2.79
N LEU A 28 -7.87 -50.72 3.67
CA LEU A 28 -9.05 -50.50 4.49
C LEU A 28 -8.84 -49.46 5.60
N ALA A 29 -9.93 -48.78 5.92
CA ALA A 29 -10.15 -48.05 7.16
C ALA A 29 -10.19 -48.98 8.38
N VAL A 30 -9.54 -48.57 9.47
CA VAL A 30 -9.83 -49.03 10.83
C VAL A 30 -9.91 -47.80 11.72
N THR A 31 -11.13 -47.46 12.13
CA THR A 31 -11.41 -46.46 13.17
C THR A 31 -11.46 -47.16 14.52
N THR A 32 -10.63 -46.75 15.48
CA THR A 32 -10.82 -47.06 16.90
C THR A 32 -10.88 -45.76 17.71
N PRO A 33 -11.92 -45.59 18.55
CA PRO A 33 -12.04 -44.44 19.43
C PRO A 33 -11.31 -44.71 20.75
N TYR A 34 -10.37 -43.85 21.12
CA TYR A 34 -9.89 -43.77 22.51
C TYR A 34 -10.48 -42.54 23.17
N ALA A 35 -11.42 -42.81 24.07
CA ALA A 35 -11.92 -41.88 25.06
C ALA A 35 -10.82 -41.61 26.10
N VAL A 36 -10.54 -40.34 26.37
CA VAL A 36 -9.76 -39.89 27.53
C VAL A 36 -10.75 -39.33 28.56
N THR A 37 -10.56 -39.76 29.80
CA THR A 37 -11.35 -39.42 30.98
C THR A 37 -11.19 -37.95 31.39
N PRO A 38 -12.22 -37.32 32.01
CA PRO A 38 -12.10 -35.96 32.53
C PRO A 38 -11.47 -35.99 33.93
N ALA A 39 -10.23 -35.52 34.05
CA ALA A 39 -9.61 -35.28 35.34
C ALA A 39 -9.92 -33.85 35.81
N SER A 40 -10.69 -33.77 36.90
CA SER A 40 -10.51 -32.80 38.00
C SER A 40 -10.56 -31.32 37.65
N ALA A 41 -11.79 -30.77 37.61
CA ALA A 41 -12.04 -29.34 37.72
C ALA A 41 -11.58 -28.84 39.10
N SER A 42 -10.43 -28.16 39.15
CA SER A 42 -10.08 -27.29 40.28
C SER A 42 -10.91 -26.01 40.16
N PRO A 43 -11.56 -25.52 41.24
CA PRO A 43 -12.32 -24.29 41.19
C PRO A 43 -11.37 -23.11 40.92
N LEU A 44 -11.66 -22.37 39.85
CA LEU A 44 -11.02 -21.08 39.57
C LEU A 44 -11.15 -20.19 40.83
N PRO A 45 -10.07 -19.53 41.29
CA PRO A 45 -10.19 -18.59 42.38
C PRO A 45 -11.12 -17.45 41.97
N ARG A 46 -12.15 -17.23 42.78
CA ARG A 46 -13.01 -16.04 42.74
C ARG A 46 -12.10 -14.81 42.66
N ALA A 47 -12.28 -14.00 41.62
CA ALA A 47 -11.68 -12.69 41.53
C ALA A 47 -12.12 -11.88 42.75
N VAL A 48 -11.20 -11.71 43.71
CA VAL A 48 -11.30 -10.67 44.72
C VAL A 48 -11.29 -9.36 43.96
N ALA A 49 -12.23 -8.46 44.25
CA ALA A 49 -12.24 -7.10 43.73
C ALA A 49 -10.99 -6.37 44.24
N GLY A 50 -9.87 -6.59 43.56
CA GLY A 50 -8.64 -5.86 43.72
C GLY A 50 -8.80 -4.51 43.05
N SER A 51 -8.68 -3.47 43.85
CA SER A 51 -8.51 -2.07 43.44
C SER A 51 -7.77 -1.95 42.11
N GLN A 52 -8.44 -1.39 41.09
CA GLN A 52 -7.76 -0.95 39.88
C GLN A 52 -6.58 -0.05 40.28
N PRO A 53 -5.36 -0.28 39.76
CA PRO A 53 -4.34 0.73 39.86
C PRO A 53 -4.88 1.97 39.15
N GLN A 54 -5.05 3.07 39.89
CA GLN A 54 -5.39 4.36 39.32
C GLN A 54 -4.43 4.61 38.17
N ALA A 55 -4.97 4.71 36.95
CA ALA A 55 -4.20 5.11 35.79
C ALA A 55 -3.55 6.45 36.13
N LEU A 56 -2.22 6.47 36.17
CA LEU A 56 -1.45 7.71 36.21
C LEU A 56 -1.99 8.63 35.11
N PRO A 57 -2.17 9.94 35.37
CA PRO A 57 -2.70 10.87 34.39
C PRO A 57 -1.84 10.79 33.13
N GLN A 58 -2.43 10.31 32.03
CA GLN A 58 -1.75 10.22 30.75
C GLN A 58 -1.44 11.65 30.28
N THR A 59 -0.20 12.08 30.43
CA THR A 59 0.29 13.39 29.98
C THR A 59 0.57 13.41 28.47
N GLY A 60 -0.23 12.67 27.69
CA GLY A 60 -0.05 12.46 26.24
C GLY A 60 -1.29 12.85 25.42
N PRO A 61 -1.15 12.96 24.09
CA PRO A 61 -2.26 13.32 23.20
C PRO A 61 -3.33 12.22 23.17
N ARG A 62 -4.59 12.60 22.92
CA ARG A 62 -5.69 11.64 22.66
C ARG A 62 -5.59 11.14 21.22
N CYS A 63 -5.38 9.83 21.06
CA CYS A 63 -5.21 9.20 19.76
C CYS A 63 -6.51 8.59 19.22
N ALA A 64 -6.62 8.46 17.89
CA ALA A 64 -7.71 7.71 17.28
C ALA A 64 -7.65 6.22 17.69
N PRO A 65 -8.75 5.45 17.61
CA PRO A 65 -8.79 4.05 18.06
C PRO A 65 -7.76 3.13 17.40
N TRP A 66 -7.31 3.46 16.18
CA TRP A 66 -6.29 2.72 15.43
C TRP A 66 -4.88 3.28 15.62
N GLN A 67 -4.68 4.22 16.55
CA GLN A 67 -3.43 4.90 16.82
C GLN A 67 -2.92 4.62 18.24
N THR A 68 -1.60 4.53 18.38
CA THR A 68 -0.87 4.40 19.64
C THR A 68 -0.02 5.65 19.90
N ILE A 69 0.20 5.96 21.17
CA ILE A 69 1.14 7.02 21.58
C ILE A 69 2.55 6.50 21.36
N THR A 70 3.33 7.19 20.53
CA THR A 70 4.73 6.88 20.26
C THR A 70 5.63 8.00 20.77
N THR A 71 6.78 7.63 21.31
CA THR A 71 7.82 8.55 21.76
C THR A 71 8.75 8.89 20.60
N VAL A 72 8.96 10.19 20.38
CA VAL A 72 9.94 10.73 19.44
C VAL A 72 11.25 11.00 20.20
N PRO A 73 12.40 10.50 19.73
CA PRO A 73 13.68 10.75 20.36
C PRO A 73 14.00 12.25 20.47
N PRO A 74 14.65 12.71 21.56
CA PRO A 74 15.08 14.09 21.69
C PRO A 74 15.98 14.51 20.52
N GLY A 75 15.69 15.67 19.91
CA GLY A 75 16.43 16.20 18.76
C GLY A 75 15.86 15.82 17.39
N VAL A 76 14.89 14.90 17.32
CA VAL A 76 14.15 14.62 16.09
C VAL A 76 13.07 15.67 15.91
N VAL A 77 13.27 16.56 14.94
CA VAL A 77 12.24 17.51 14.54
C VAL A 77 11.26 16.79 13.64
N LEU A 78 10.10 16.42 14.19
CA LEU A 78 8.93 16.11 13.38
C LEU A 78 8.50 17.39 12.68
N LYS A 79 9.04 17.62 11.48
CA LYS A 79 8.38 18.55 10.58
C LYS A 79 7.01 17.91 10.29
N PRO A 80 5.89 18.62 10.49
CA PRO A 80 4.62 18.20 9.94
C PRO A 80 4.80 17.85 8.46
N ARG A 81 3.81 17.20 7.85
CA ARG A 81 3.73 17.13 6.40
C ARG A 81 3.58 18.57 5.87
N VAL A 82 4.70 19.28 5.76
CA VAL A 82 4.81 20.64 5.25
C VAL A 82 5.26 20.46 3.83
N PHE A 83 4.28 20.53 2.95
CA PHE A 83 4.59 20.75 1.58
C PHE A 83 5.13 22.19 1.42
N PRO A 84 6.09 22.44 0.51
CA PRO A 84 6.49 23.80 0.17
C PRO A 84 5.26 24.57 -0.33
N GLY A 85 4.63 25.35 0.54
CA GLY A 85 3.38 26.07 0.22
C GLY A 85 2.42 26.29 1.39
N ASP A 86 2.52 25.52 2.47
CA ASP A 86 1.60 25.64 3.62
C ASP A 86 1.97 26.78 4.60
N GLU A 87 3.11 27.45 4.37
CA GLU A 87 3.45 28.69 5.07
C GLU A 87 2.98 29.90 4.25
N LEU A 88 1.91 30.56 4.72
CA LEU A 88 1.53 31.88 4.24
C LEU A 88 2.69 32.86 4.48
N GLY A 89 3.43 33.14 3.40
CA GLY A 89 4.15 34.39 3.15
C GLY A 89 5.07 34.91 4.26
N THR A 90 6.36 34.66 4.09
CA THR A 90 7.36 35.70 4.39
C THR A 90 8.22 35.91 3.15
N PRO A 91 8.26 37.12 2.57
CA PRO A 91 9.18 37.38 1.46
C PRO A 91 10.62 37.27 1.96
N ALA A 92 11.49 36.70 1.13
CA ALA A 92 12.93 36.66 1.39
C ALA A 92 13.46 38.09 1.69
N PRO A 93 14.31 38.27 2.71
CA PRO A 93 14.89 39.58 2.98
C PRO A 93 15.83 39.97 1.84
N ALA A 94 15.59 41.15 1.27
CA ALA A 94 16.49 41.76 0.28
C ALA A 94 17.89 42.02 0.89
N PRO A 95 18.97 41.92 0.09
CA PRO A 95 20.32 42.15 0.58
C PRO A 95 20.51 43.62 0.98
N LYS A 96 20.96 43.88 2.21
CA LYS A 96 21.28 45.23 2.67
C LYS A 96 22.68 45.65 2.22
N PRO A 97 22.93 46.95 1.94
CA PRO A 97 24.22 47.45 1.52
C PRO A 97 25.23 47.42 2.67
N VAL A 98 26.49 47.15 2.32
CA VAL A 98 27.65 47.23 3.20
C VAL A 98 27.88 48.69 3.59
N GLY A 99 27.69 49.00 4.87
CA GLY A 99 28.07 50.27 5.49
C GLY A 99 29.13 50.03 6.56
N THR A 100 30.32 50.56 6.34
CA THR A 100 31.43 50.61 7.30
C THR A 100 31.14 51.59 8.42
N ALA A 101 31.20 51.14 9.68
CA ALA A 101 31.49 51.99 10.84
C ALA A 101 32.03 51.12 11.98
N GLY A 102 33.24 51.41 12.43
CA GLY A 102 33.85 50.79 13.60
C GLY A 102 33.35 51.41 14.90
N ALA A 103 33.43 50.63 16.00
CA ALA A 103 34.00 51.06 17.27
C ALA A 103 33.86 49.97 18.35
N THR A 104 35.00 49.74 19.01
CA THR A 104 35.20 49.35 20.42
C THR A 104 34.64 48.02 20.92
N ALA A 105 35.58 47.11 21.16
CA ALA A 105 35.42 45.90 21.95
C ALA A 105 35.20 46.26 23.44
N ALA A 106 34.12 45.73 24.01
CA ALA A 106 33.96 45.59 25.45
C ALA A 106 33.82 44.09 25.75
N THR A 107 34.84 43.53 26.40
CA THR A 107 34.88 42.16 26.91
C THR A 107 33.85 41.99 28.03
N LYS A 108 32.70 41.38 27.71
CA LYS A 108 31.81 40.80 28.73
C LYS A 108 32.33 39.41 29.10
N GLN A 109 32.71 39.25 30.36
CA GLN A 109 33.05 37.96 30.95
C GLN A 109 31.86 37.00 30.84
N THR A 110 32.11 35.84 30.24
CA THR A 110 31.17 34.73 30.08
C THR A 110 30.98 34.04 31.43
N GLN A 111 29.75 33.99 31.93
CA GLN A 111 29.39 33.09 33.04
C GLN A 111 29.43 31.63 32.57
N PRO A 112 29.72 30.64 33.45
CA PRO A 112 29.68 29.24 33.09
C PRO A 112 28.26 28.84 32.68
N ALA A 113 28.12 28.21 31.51
CA ALA A 113 26.85 27.69 31.03
C ALA A 113 26.31 26.64 32.00
N HIS A 114 25.08 26.84 32.50
CA HIS A 114 24.35 25.78 33.18
C HIS A 114 24.18 24.58 32.25
N PRO A 115 24.28 23.33 32.75
CA PRO A 115 24.04 22.15 31.93
C PRO A 115 22.62 22.23 31.37
N ALA A 116 22.51 22.20 30.03
CA ALA A 116 21.23 22.20 29.34
C ALA A 116 20.40 21.01 29.85
N LYS A 117 19.17 21.28 30.32
CA LYS A 117 18.24 20.23 30.72
C LYS A 117 18.04 19.27 29.52
N PRO A 118 18.05 17.93 29.74
CA PRO A 118 17.78 16.99 28.67
C PRO A 118 16.40 17.28 28.07
N ALA A 119 16.36 17.44 26.73
CA ALA A 119 15.13 17.71 26.01
C ALA A 119 14.14 16.57 26.23
N LYS A 120 12.91 16.91 26.62
CA LYS A 120 11.87 15.92 26.89
C LYS A 120 11.45 15.23 25.59
N PRO A 121 11.22 13.90 25.60
CA PRO A 121 10.69 13.20 24.45
C PRO A 121 9.31 13.76 24.04
N LEU A 122 9.08 13.94 22.74
CA LEU A 122 7.78 14.37 22.21
C LEU A 122 6.87 13.13 22.05
N LEU A 123 5.63 13.21 22.53
CA LEU A 123 4.63 12.14 22.40
C LEU A 123 3.67 12.47 21.25
N VAL A 124 3.49 11.53 20.31
CA VAL A 124 2.60 11.70 19.15
C VAL A 124 1.69 10.49 18.93
N CYS A 125 0.51 10.71 18.36
CA CYS A 125 -0.42 9.65 17.96
C CYS A 125 -0.06 9.11 16.58
N ARG A 126 0.07 7.79 16.46
CA ARG A 126 0.44 7.15 15.19
C ARG A 126 -0.26 5.84 15.00
N ASN A 127 -0.56 5.50 13.76
CA ASN A 127 -1.04 4.15 13.45
C ASN A 127 0.01 3.14 13.93
N ALA A 128 -0.44 2.00 14.46
CA ALA A 128 0.47 0.91 14.73
C ALA A 128 1.24 0.57 13.44
N ALA A 129 2.57 0.48 13.55
CA ALA A 129 3.41 0.10 12.42
C ALA A 129 2.98 -1.29 11.92
N PRO A 130 2.84 -1.49 10.60
CA PRO A 130 2.47 -2.81 10.08
C PRO A 130 3.60 -3.79 10.39
N THR A 131 3.23 -4.99 10.83
CA THR A 131 4.16 -6.08 11.07
C THR A 131 4.44 -6.78 9.74
N PRO A 132 5.71 -6.92 9.32
CA PRO A 132 6.06 -7.73 8.16
C PRO A 132 5.56 -9.17 8.30
N PHE A 133 5.23 -9.80 7.19
CA PHE A 133 4.96 -11.23 7.17
C PHE A 133 6.23 -12.00 7.54
N PRO A 134 6.11 -13.13 8.26
CA PRO A 134 7.24 -14.01 8.49
C PRO A 134 7.71 -14.61 7.16
N HIS A 135 9.02 -14.63 6.95
CA HIS A 135 9.67 -15.31 5.84
C HIS A 135 10.99 -15.92 6.30
N ALA A 136 11.51 -16.89 5.56
CA ALA A 136 12.84 -17.44 5.82
C ALA A 136 13.91 -16.35 5.62
N ALA A 137 15.02 -16.45 6.34
CA ALA A 137 16.15 -15.55 6.13
C ALA A 137 16.61 -15.64 4.66
N TRP A 138 16.94 -14.49 4.09
CA TRP A 138 17.47 -14.43 2.74
C TRP A 138 18.90 -14.97 2.72
N GLU A 139 19.20 -15.87 1.79
CA GLU A 139 20.59 -16.23 1.50
C GLU A 139 21.24 -15.03 0.78
N PRO A 140 22.36 -14.47 1.26
CA PRO A 140 22.89 -13.19 0.79
C PRO A 140 23.07 -13.10 -0.72
N ASP A 141 23.50 -14.18 -1.36
CA ASP A 141 23.77 -14.23 -2.80
C ASP A 141 22.51 -14.39 -3.67
N THR A 142 21.34 -14.54 -3.04
CA THR A 142 20.04 -14.70 -3.73
C THR A 142 19.19 -13.44 -3.72
N VAL A 143 19.63 -12.42 -2.99
CA VAL A 143 18.89 -11.15 -2.83
C VAL A 143 18.95 -10.36 -4.13
N VAL A 144 17.79 -10.12 -4.73
CA VAL A 144 17.67 -9.29 -5.93
C VAL A 144 18.14 -7.87 -5.61
N GLY A 145 19.04 -7.30 -6.42
CA GLY A 145 19.60 -5.97 -6.18
C GLY A 145 20.82 -5.94 -5.24
N GLY A 146 21.21 -7.10 -4.68
CA GLY A 146 22.48 -7.28 -3.97
C GLY A 146 22.33 -7.58 -2.47
N SER A 147 23.31 -8.29 -1.93
CA SER A 147 23.28 -8.87 -0.58
C SER A 147 22.98 -7.88 0.56
N ARG A 148 23.45 -6.63 0.44
CA ARG A 148 23.18 -5.57 1.44
C ARG A 148 21.69 -5.25 1.59
N LEU A 149 20.87 -5.56 0.59
CA LEU A 149 19.42 -5.31 0.66
C LEU A 149 18.67 -6.36 1.52
N ALA A 150 19.33 -7.42 1.99
CA ALA A 150 18.74 -8.33 2.98
C ALA A 150 18.58 -7.68 4.37
N ASP A 151 19.26 -6.56 4.63
CA ASP A 151 19.27 -5.92 5.94
C ASP A 151 17.93 -5.29 6.30
N SER A 152 17.52 -5.42 7.56
CA SER A 152 16.34 -4.76 8.15
C SER A 152 16.61 -3.32 8.62
N GLY A 153 17.88 -2.88 8.55
CA GLY A 153 18.30 -1.53 8.91
C GLY A 153 18.17 -0.54 7.75
N VAL A 154 18.62 0.69 7.99
CA VAL A 154 18.83 1.66 6.91
C VAL A 154 20.06 1.25 6.12
N VAL A 155 19.87 1.00 4.83
CA VAL A 155 20.92 0.72 3.85
C VAL A 155 21.16 1.98 3.04
N VAL A 156 22.37 2.52 3.10
CA VAL A 156 22.80 3.69 2.32
C VAL A 156 24.27 3.53 1.99
N ASP A 157 24.64 3.89 0.77
CA ASP A 157 26.04 4.06 0.40
C ASP A 157 26.32 5.56 0.23
N ARG A 158 26.81 6.18 1.30
CA ARG A 158 27.15 7.60 1.30
C ARG A 158 28.53 7.83 1.91
N PRO A 159 29.31 8.78 1.39
CA PRO A 159 30.45 9.30 2.12
C PRO A 159 30.03 9.84 3.49
N ALA A 160 30.90 9.70 4.49
CA ALA A 160 30.63 10.21 5.84
C ALA A 160 30.39 11.74 5.88
N SER A 161 30.88 12.47 4.86
CA SER A 161 30.69 13.91 4.67
C SER A 161 29.27 14.31 4.21
N VAL A 162 28.48 13.38 3.67
CA VAL A 162 27.10 13.64 3.26
C VAL A 162 26.18 13.40 4.44
N VAL A 163 25.23 14.29 4.71
CA VAL A 163 24.28 14.12 5.83
C VAL A 163 23.47 12.83 5.66
N ALA A 164 23.22 12.11 6.75
CA ALA A 164 22.37 10.93 6.71
C ALA A 164 20.97 11.26 6.22
N PRO A 165 20.27 10.32 5.55
CA PRO A 165 18.84 10.47 5.31
C PRO A 165 18.13 10.82 6.61
N PRO A 166 17.14 11.73 6.58
CA PRO A 166 16.37 12.05 7.78
C PRO A 166 15.74 10.76 8.32
N GLU A 167 15.62 10.67 9.64
CA GLU A 167 14.90 9.55 10.25
C GLU A 167 13.44 9.61 9.79
N VAL A 168 13.02 8.59 9.05
CA VAL A 168 11.64 8.37 8.67
C VAL A 168 11.08 7.19 9.46
N TYR A 169 9.80 7.31 9.82
CA TYR A 169 9.13 6.34 10.67
C TYR A 169 8.58 5.14 9.92
N ASP A 170 8.70 5.14 8.60
CA ASP A 170 8.29 4.05 7.76
C ASP A 170 9.02 2.76 8.15
N VAL A 171 8.29 1.65 8.12
CA VAL A 171 8.84 0.33 8.42
C VAL A 171 9.77 -0.17 7.31
N SER A 172 9.50 0.28 6.08
CA SER A 172 10.23 -0.09 4.87
C SER A 172 10.11 1.03 3.85
N TYR A 173 11.20 1.31 3.12
CA TYR A 173 11.21 2.24 1.99
C TYR A 173 12.37 1.94 1.04
N VAL A 174 12.24 2.41 -0.20
CA VAL A 174 13.31 2.47 -1.20
C VAL A 174 13.27 3.84 -1.89
N LEU A 175 14.44 4.45 -2.03
CA LEU A 175 14.68 5.60 -2.89
C LEU A 175 15.68 5.15 -3.96
N ALA A 176 15.28 5.27 -5.22
CA ALA A 176 16.08 4.84 -6.36
C ALA A 176 16.07 5.89 -7.47
N ASP A 177 17.15 5.92 -8.25
CA ASP A 177 17.19 6.66 -9.50
C ASP A 177 16.33 5.96 -10.55
N LEU A 178 15.41 6.69 -11.19
CA LEU A 178 14.46 6.11 -12.14
C LEU A 178 15.14 5.60 -13.42
N ASP A 179 16.18 6.30 -13.87
CA ASP A 179 16.84 6.03 -15.14
C ASP A 179 17.84 4.89 -14.99
N SER A 180 18.78 4.99 -14.05
CA SER A 180 19.82 3.98 -13.82
C SER A 180 19.28 2.76 -13.06
N GLY A 181 18.32 2.96 -12.14
CA GLY A 181 17.87 1.96 -11.19
C GLY A 181 18.74 1.82 -9.95
N GLU A 182 19.73 2.71 -9.77
CA GLU A 182 20.59 2.72 -8.59
C GLU A 182 19.78 2.99 -7.31
N ILE A 183 19.95 2.13 -6.31
CA ILE A 183 19.35 2.34 -4.99
C ILE A 183 20.19 3.37 -4.21
N LEU A 184 19.60 4.52 -3.93
CA LEU A 184 20.24 5.62 -3.22
C LEU A 184 20.13 5.49 -1.70
N ALA A 185 18.98 4.98 -1.24
CA ALA A 185 18.75 4.66 0.17
C ALA A 185 17.60 3.66 0.30
N ALA A 186 17.66 2.81 1.30
CA ALA A 186 16.59 1.87 1.62
C ALA A 186 16.49 1.61 3.12
N LYS A 187 15.36 1.07 3.55
CA LYS A 187 15.18 0.47 4.89
C LYS A 187 14.33 -0.76 4.73
N SER A 188 14.80 -1.92 5.19
CA SER A 188 14.09 -3.20 5.05
C SER A 188 13.47 -3.42 3.65
N PRO A 189 14.24 -3.27 2.55
CA PRO A 189 13.67 -3.14 1.21
C PRO A 189 12.90 -4.38 0.75
N HIS A 190 13.29 -5.58 1.20
CA HIS A 190 12.64 -6.87 0.92
C HIS A 190 11.65 -7.33 2.01
N ALA A 191 11.25 -6.47 2.94
CA ALA A 191 10.25 -6.85 3.94
C ALA A 191 8.88 -7.10 3.27
N TRP A 192 8.34 -8.30 3.47
CA TRP A 192 7.01 -8.65 2.98
C TRP A 192 5.94 -7.89 3.76
N LEU A 193 5.23 -7.00 3.08
CA LEU A 193 4.19 -6.14 3.64
C LEU A 193 2.96 -6.12 2.73
N ARG A 194 1.80 -5.81 3.29
CA ARG A 194 0.59 -5.59 2.48
C ARG A 194 0.77 -4.30 1.67
N PRO A 195 0.62 -4.33 0.33
CA PRO A 195 0.86 -3.15 -0.51
C PRO A 195 -0.27 -2.13 -0.46
N ALA A 196 -1.46 -2.52 0.00
CA ALA A 196 -2.68 -1.75 -0.19
C ALA A 196 -2.82 -1.31 -1.66
N SER A 197 -3.42 -0.14 -1.90
CA SER A 197 -3.65 0.37 -3.26
C SER A 197 -2.40 0.77 -4.06
N THR A 198 -1.19 0.73 -3.48
CA THR A 198 0.04 0.91 -4.28
C THR A 198 0.20 -0.19 -5.35
N LEU A 199 -0.40 -1.37 -5.10
CA LEU A 199 -0.44 -2.49 -6.04
C LEU A 199 -1.15 -2.16 -7.37
N LYS A 200 -2.01 -1.14 -7.41
CA LYS A 200 -2.65 -0.67 -8.66
C LYS A 200 -1.64 -0.23 -9.72
N THR A 201 -0.41 0.08 -9.32
CA THR A 201 0.71 0.30 -10.25
C THR A 201 1.04 -0.95 -11.05
N LEU A 202 1.07 -2.13 -10.41
CA LEU A 202 1.24 -3.42 -11.08
C LEU A 202 0.03 -3.75 -11.96
N THR A 203 -1.18 -3.45 -11.48
CA THR A 203 -2.41 -3.60 -12.25
C THR A 203 -2.36 -2.78 -13.54
N ALA A 204 -1.94 -1.52 -13.44
CA ALA A 204 -1.76 -0.65 -14.61
C ALA A 204 -0.68 -1.18 -15.56
N LEU A 205 0.49 -1.55 -15.03
CA LEU A 205 1.58 -2.14 -15.81
C LEU A 205 1.14 -3.38 -16.58
N THR A 206 0.28 -4.19 -15.97
CA THR A 206 -0.22 -5.45 -16.54
C THR A 206 -1.33 -5.22 -17.57
N LEU A 207 -2.32 -4.39 -17.25
CA LEU A 207 -3.55 -4.28 -18.04
C LEU A 207 -3.48 -3.24 -19.15
N LEU A 208 -2.78 -2.12 -18.97
CA LEU A 208 -2.75 -1.05 -19.97
C LEU A 208 -2.28 -1.51 -21.36
N PRO A 209 -1.29 -2.43 -21.50
CA PRO A 209 -0.89 -2.97 -22.81
C PRO A 209 -1.96 -3.83 -23.50
N LEU A 210 -2.91 -4.39 -22.74
CA LEU A 210 -3.95 -5.31 -23.23
C LEU A 210 -5.23 -4.59 -23.65
N LEU A 211 -5.42 -3.35 -23.18
CA LEU A 211 -6.65 -2.61 -23.33
C LEU A 211 -6.59 -1.67 -24.54
N ASN A 212 -7.71 -1.54 -25.25
CA ASN A 212 -7.86 -0.49 -26.26
C ASN A 212 -8.12 0.85 -25.55
N PRO A 213 -7.23 1.86 -25.66
CA PRO A 213 -7.41 3.15 -24.99
C PRO A 213 -8.62 3.93 -25.52
N ARG A 214 -9.08 3.66 -26.74
CA ARG A 214 -10.33 4.23 -27.29
C ARG A 214 -11.55 3.33 -27.04
N GLY A 215 -11.34 2.25 -26.28
CA GLY A 215 -12.36 1.28 -25.93
C GLY A 215 -13.34 1.81 -24.89
N VAL A 216 -14.46 1.09 -24.78
CA VAL A 216 -15.51 1.33 -23.81
C VAL A 216 -15.80 0.01 -23.12
N VAL A 217 -15.86 0.05 -21.79
CA VAL A 217 -16.19 -1.09 -20.95
C VAL A 217 -17.65 -0.98 -20.52
N VAL A 218 -18.38 -2.10 -20.57
CA VAL A 218 -19.69 -2.22 -19.92
C VAL A 218 -19.44 -2.73 -18.51
N ALA A 219 -19.82 -1.97 -17.50
CA ALA A 219 -19.54 -2.32 -16.12
C ALA A 219 -20.37 -3.54 -15.66
N GLY A 220 -19.69 -4.52 -15.05
CA GLY A 220 -20.31 -5.64 -14.34
C GLY A 220 -20.88 -5.24 -12.97
N GLU A 221 -21.63 -6.16 -12.38
CA GLU A 221 -22.17 -6.02 -11.00
C GLU A 221 -21.06 -6.14 -9.94
N ASP A 222 -20.06 -6.97 -10.19
CA ASP A 222 -18.86 -7.12 -9.37
C ASP A 222 -18.06 -5.81 -9.28
N ALA A 223 -17.84 -5.12 -10.40
CA ALA A 223 -17.24 -3.79 -10.41
C ALA A 223 -18.07 -2.78 -9.60
N ALA A 224 -19.40 -2.74 -9.79
CA ALA A 224 -20.29 -1.81 -9.08
C ALA A 224 -20.34 -2.06 -7.56
N THR A 225 -20.12 -3.30 -7.14
CA THR A 225 -20.18 -3.73 -5.73
C THR A 225 -18.82 -3.85 -5.05
N ALA A 226 -17.75 -3.39 -5.72
CA ALA A 226 -16.39 -3.39 -5.18
C ALA A 226 -16.32 -2.83 -3.75
N ALA A 227 -15.57 -3.50 -2.87
CA ALA A 227 -15.27 -2.98 -1.55
C ALA A 227 -14.23 -1.84 -1.61
N GLY A 228 -14.16 -1.02 -0.57
CA GLY A 228 -13.17 0.06 -0.46
C GLY A 228 -13.51 1.31 -1.27
N THR A 229 -12.48 2.04 -1.69
CA THR A 229 -12.62 3.29 -2.45
C THR A 229 -13.21 3.01 -3.82
N ARG A 230 -14.23 3.78 -4.20
CA ARG A 230 -14.93 3.65 -5.49
C ARG A 230 -15.14 5.01 -6.12
N VAL A 231 -15.08 5.08 -7.45
CA VAL A 231 -15.48 6.27 -8.18
C VAL A 231 -17.00 6.35 -8.36
N GLY A 232 -17.71 5.23 -8.25
CA GLY A 232 -19.17 5.16 -8.35
C GLY A 232 -19.65 4.62 -9.68
N ILE A 233 -18.98 3.60 -10.21
CA ILE A 233 -19.41 2.87 -11.41
C ILE A 233 -20.77 2.20 -11.16
N LEU A 234 -21.64 2.26 -12.16
CA LEU A 234 -22.97 1.67 -12.13
C LEU A 234 -23.05 0.51 -13.14
N ALA A 235 -23.50 -0.67 -12.70
CA ALA A 235 -23.62 -1.85 -13.54
C ALA A 235 -24.46 -1.57 -14.81
N GLY A 236 -24.06 -2.17 -15.93
CA GLY A 236 -24.69 -2.00 -17.24
C GLY A 236 -24.39 -0.67 -17.95
N ASN A 237 -23.73 0.28 -17.29
CA ASN A 237 -23.32 1.53 -17.92
C ASN A 237 -22.01 1.37 -18.71
N ARG A 238 -21.77 2.30 -19.63
CA ARG A 238 -20.64 2.30 -20.57
C ARG A 238 -19.62 3.35 -20.15
N TYR A 239 -18.41 2.92 -19.85
CA TYR A 239 -17.32 3.79 -19.39
C TYR A 239 -16.14 3.73 -20.35
N PRO A 240 -15.59 4.86 -20.82
CA PRO A 240 -14.35 4.84 -21.60
C PRO A 240 -13.20 4.29 -20.77
N VAL A 241 -12.33 3.49 -21.39
CA VAL A 241 -11.16 2.90 -20.73
C VAL A 241 -10.29 3.98 -20.09
N THR A 242 -10.09 5.12 -20.74
CA THR A 242 -9.32 6.25 -20.21
C THR A 242 -9.88 6.80 -18.90
N ASN A 243 -11.20 6.89 -18.74
CA ASN A 243 -11.82 7.38 -17.51
C ASN A 243 -11.66 6.39 -16.36
N LEU A 244 -11.70 5.08 -16.65
CA LEU A 244 -11.46 4.04 -15.66
C LEU A 244 -9.99 4.05 -15.21
N VAL A 245 -9.05 4.20 -16.14
CA VAL A 245 -7.61 4.33 -15.83
C VAL A 245 -7.34 5.56 -14.97
N ASP A 246 -7.94 6.70 -15.31
CA ASP A 246 -7.85 7.92 -14.51
C ASP A 246 -8.42 7.70 -13.09
N ALA A 247 -9.62 7.11 -12.97
CA ALA A 247 -10.22 6.82 -11.67
C ALA A 247 -9.36 5.87 -10.81
N MET A 248 -8.80 4.83 -11.43
CA MET A 248 -7.91 3.86 -10.77
C MET A 248 -6.64 4.52 -10.23
N LEU A 249 -5.97 5.35 -11.04
CA LEU A 249 -4.64 5.90 -10.68
C LEU A 249 -4.70 7.23 -9.93
N MET A 250 -5.73 8.04 -10.13
CA MET A 250 -5.87 9.34 -9.46
C MET A 250 -6.64 9.22 -8.14
N PHE A 251 -7.66 8.38 -8.09
CA PHE A 251 -8.58 8.28 -6.94
C PHE A 251 -8.55 6.92 -6.26
N SER A 252 -7.67 6.02 -6.72
CA SER A 252 -7.54 4.67 -6.16
C SER A 252 -8.86 3.87 -6.21
N ALA A 253 -9.65 4.07 -7.24
CA ALA A 253 -10.97 3.46 -7.40
C ALA A 253 -10.88 1.95 -7.68
N ASN A 254 -11.41 1.13 -6.78
CA ASN A 254 -11.43 -0.34 -6.88
C ASN A 254 -12.44 -0.85 -7.90
N ASP A 255 -13.60 -0.19 -8.00
CA ASP A 255 -14.61 -0.48 -9.03
C ASP A 255 -14.03 -0.31 -10.44
N ALA A 256 -13.18 0.70 -10.65
CA ALA A 256 -12.48 0.88 -11.91
C ALA A 256 -11.48 -0.25 -12.20
N VAL A 257 -10.80 -0.79 -11.18
CA VAL A 257 -9.90 -1.95 -11.35
C VAL A 257 -10.66 -3.15 -11.86
N TYR A 258 -11.78 -3.52 -11.23
CA TYR A 258 -12.54 -4.70 -11.63
C TYR A 258 -13.18 -4.53 -13.01
N ALA A 259 -13.69 -3.33 -13.34
CA ALA A 259 -14.17 -3.06 -14.70
C ALA A 259 -13.06 -3.21 -15.76
N LEU A 260 -11.83 -2.77 -15.46
CA LEU A 260 -10.69 -2.97 -16.36
C LEU A 260 -10.25 -4.44 -16.44
N ALA A 261 -10.34 -5.17 -15.33
CA ALA A 261 -10.06 -6.61 -15.28
C ALA A 261 -11.05 -7.40 -16.16
N ASP A 262 -12.34 -7.10 -16.09
CA ASP A 262 -13.37 -7.69 -16.96
C ASP A 262 -13.05 -7.50 -18.44
N ALA A 263 -12.66 -6.27 -18.81
CA ALA A 263 -12.27 -5.94 -20.17
C ALA A 263 -10.99 -6.66 -20.63
N ALA A 264 -10.17 -7.14 -19.69
CA ALA A 264 -8.92 -7.87 -19.93
C ALA A 264 -9.04 -9.39 -19.76
N GLY A 265 -10.27 -9.92 -19.63
CA GLY A 265 -10.51 -11.36 -19.54
C GLY A 265 -10.91 -11.87 -18.16
N GLY A 266 -11.24 -10.98 -17.23
CA GLY A 266 -11.80 -11.31 -15.91
C GLY A 266 -10.79 -11.25 -14.76
N TYR A 267 -11.32 -11.41 -13.54
CA TYR A 267 -10.57 -11.31 -12.29
C TYR A 267 -9.42 -12.31 -12.20
N GLU A 268 -9.70 -13.61 -12.37
CA GLU A 268 -8.71 -14.68 -12.20
C GLU A 268 -7.57 -14.52 -13.21
N ARG A 269 -7.92 -14.23 -14.46
CA ARG A 269 -6.94 -13.98 -15.52
C ARG A 269 -6.07 -12.77 -15.21
N THR A 270 -6.64 -11.72 -14.64
CA THR A 270 -5.90 -10.52 -14.24
C THR A 270 -4.90 -10.83 -13.13
N VAL A 271 -5.30 -11.59 -12.11
CA VAL A 271 -4.41 -12.00 -11.02
C VAL A 271 -3.25 -12.87 -11.53
N GLU A 272 -3.54 -13.83 -12.41
CA GLU A 272 -2.51 -14.64 -13.09
C GLU A 272 -1.51 -13.76 -13.85
N LEU A 273 -2.01 -12.81 -14.65
CA LEU A 273 -1.18 -11.91 -15.44
C LEU A 273 -0.33 -10.98 -14.56
N MET A 274 -0.87 -10.50 -13.44
CA MET A 274 -0.14 -9.65 -12.50
C MET A 274 1.01 -10.41 -11.83
N ASN A 275 0.78 -11.66 -11.39
CA ASN A 275 1.83 -12.50 -10.82
C ASN A 275 2.88 -12.88 -11.87
N ALA A 276 2.46 -13.17 -13.10
CA ALA A 276 3.38 -13.41 -14.22
C ALA A 276 4.22 -12.15 -14.53
N LYS A 277 3.60 -10.97 -14.53
CA LYS A 277 4.29 -9.70 -14.75
C LYS A 277 5.28 -9.40 -13.63
N ALA A 278 4.91 -9.62 -12.37
CA ALA A 278 5.81 -9.45 -11.23
C ALA A 278 7.05 -10.35 -11.36
N ALA A 279 6.86 -11.63 -11.69
CA ALA A 279 7.97 -12.55 -11.93
C ALA A 279 8.85 -12.14 -13.13
N GLU A 280 8.23 -11.68 -14.24
CA GLU A 280 8.95 -11.22 -15.45
C GLU A 280 9.92 -10.07 -15.15
N ILE A 281 9.54 -9.15 -14.26
CA ILE A 281 10.32 -7.95 -13.94
C ILE A 281 11.21 -8.13 -12.70
N GLY A 282 11.26 -9.34 -12.13
CA GLY A 282 12.07 -9.67 -10.96
C GLY A 282 11.48 -9.20 -9.62
N ALA A 283 10.20 -8.85 -9.58
CA ALA A 283 9.47 -8.49 -8.36
C ALA A 283 8.99 -9.76 -7.62
N PHE A 284 9.94 -10.50 -7.02
CA PHE A 284 9.69 -11.82 -6.43
C PHE A 284 9.13 -11.82 -5.01
N ASP A 285 9.11 -10.67 -4.33
CA ASP A 285 8.42 -10.52 -3.04
C ASP A 285 6.92 -10.28 -3.21
N THR A 286 6.46 -10.07 -4.44
CA THR A 286 5.08 -9.70 -4.75
C THR A 286 4.23 -10.92 -5.04
N LEU A 287 3.17 -11.06 -4.25
CA LEU A 287 2.07 -12.00 -4.52
C LEU A 287 0.76 -11.20 -4.57
N THR A 288 0.16 -11.19 -5.75
CA THR A 288 -1.17 -10.61 -5.98
C THR A 288 -2.24 -11.66 -5.71
N VAL A 289 -3.22 -11.32 -4.89
CA VAL A 289 -4.45 -12.11 -4.68
C VAL A 289 -5.66 -11.32 -5.17
N ASP A 290 -5.69 -10.02 -4.92
CA ASP A 290 -6.68 -9.06 -5.39
C ASP A 290 -6.01 -7.92 -6.17
N PRO A 291 -6.46 -7.62 -7.41
CA PRO A 291 -5.83 -6.65 -8.29
C PRO A 291 -6.01 -5.19 -7.84
N SER A 292 -6.92 -4.91 -6.90
CA SER A 292 -7.10 -3.57 -6.36
C SER A 292 -6.13 -3.27 -5.20
N GLY A 293 -5.50 -4.30 -4.64
CA GLY A 293 -4.67 -4.18 -3.46
C GLY A 293 -5.45 -4.28 -2.14
N LEU A 294 -6.72 -4.69 -2.16
CA LEU A 294 -7.46 -4.99 -0.93
C LEU A 294 -6.80 -6.13 -0.16
N ASP A 295 -6.81 -6.03 1.17
CA ASP A 295 -6.19 -7.04 2.02
C ASP A 295 -6.89 -8.39 1.85
N ASP A 296 -6.17 -9.36 1.28
CA ASP A 296 -6.64 -10.73 1.13
C ASP A 296 -5.48 -11.72 1.38
N GLY A 297 -5.77 -12.80 2.09
CA GLY A 297 -4.85 -13.91 2.38
C GLY A 297 -3.39 -13.50 2.58
N GLU A 298 -2.53 -14.09 1.75
CA GLU A 298 -1.08 -13.88 1.71
C GLU A 298 -0.64 -12.74 0.78
N GLN A 299 -1.56 -11.86 0.35
CA GLN A 299 -1.23 -10.73 -0.50
C GLN A 299 -0.14 -9.87 0.13
N ARG A 300 0.94 -9.69 -0.64
CA ARG A 300 2.15 -9.02 -0.18
C ARG A 300 2.93 -8.42 -1.34
N SER A 301 3.80 -7.48 -1.00
CA SER A 301 4.88 -6.96 -1.84
C SER A 301 6.00 -6.46 -0.92
N SER A 302 7.05 -5.90 -1.48
CA SER A 302 8.13 -5.22 -0.77
C SER A 302 8.35 -3.81 -1.31
N ALA A 303 9.04 -2.95 -0.57
CA ALA A 303 9.35 -1.61 -1.07
C ALA A 303 10.25 -1.67 -2.32
N TYR A 304 11.14 -2.67 -2.37
CA TYR A 304 11.98 -2.93 -3.54
C TYR A 304 11.15 -3.32 -4.77
N ASP A 305 10.24 -4.28 -4.62
CA ASP A 305 9.38 -4.72 -5.71
C ASP A 305 8.47 -3.60 -6.22
N LEU A 306 7.89 -2.80 -5.32
CA LEU A 306 7.09 -1.64 -5.71
C LEU A 306 7.91 -0.60 -6.49
N ALA A 307 9.21 -0.46 -6.20
CA ALA A 307 10.11 0.40 -6.96
C ALA A 307 10.37 -0.16 -8.38
N LEU A 308 10.58 -1.48 -8.52
CA LEU A 308 10.69 -2.15 -9.83
C LEU A 308 9.41 -1.96 -10.66
N ILE A 309 8.26 -2.28 -10.05
CA ILE A 309 6.93 -2.11 -10.65
C ILE A 309 6.72 -0.66 -11.10
N GLY A 310 7.05 0.31 -10.25
CA GLY A 310 6.95 1.73 -10.56
C GLY A 310 7.84 2.15 -11.72
N ARG A 311 9.10 1.72 -11.73
CA ARG A 311 10.06 2.02 -12.82
C ARG A 311 9.58 1.48 -14.16
N ASP A 312 9.03 0.28 -14.18
CA ASP A 312 8.50 -0.33 -15.39
C ASP A 312 7.19 0.32 -15.85
N ALA A 313 6.28 0.64 -14.92
CA ALA A 313 5.05 1.38 -15.20
C ALA A 313 5.35 2.77 -15.78
N MET A 314 6.41 3.44 -15.32
CA MET A 314 6.86 4.72 -15.85
C MET A 314 7.30 4.65 -17.31
N ARG A 315 7.51 3.47 -17.91
CA ARG A 315 7.76 3.36 -19.36
C ARG A 315 6.48 3.49 -20.20
N LEU A 316 5.31 3.28 -19.61
CA LEU A 316 4.02 3.38 -20.29
C LEU A 316 3.55 4.84 -20.39
N PRO A 317 3.36 5.41 -21.61
CA PRO A 317 2.87 6.78 -21.76
C PRO A 317 1.50 6.99 -21.12
N ALA A 318 0.60 6.01 -21.20
CA ALA A 318 -0.73 6.07 -20.60
C ALA A 318 -0.66 6.15 -19.06
N PHE A 319 0.26 5.42 -18.44
CA PHE A 319 0.49 5.49 -16.99
C PHE A 319 0.98 6.88 -16.59
N ARG A 320 2.05 7.38 -17.24
CA ARG A 320 2.59 8.73 -16.99
C ARG A 320 1.51 9.81 -17.11
N ASN A 321 0.73 9.76 -18.19
CA ASN A 321 -0.33 10.73 -18.43
C ASN A 321 -1.41 10.71 -17.34
N ALA A 322 -1.76 9.55 -16.78
CA ALA A 322 -2.77 9.45 -15.74
C ALA A 322 -2.26 9.96 -14.39
N ILE A 323 -1.05 9.57 -13.98
CA ILE A 323 -0.52 9.93 -12.65
C ILE A 323 -0.18 11.41 -12.51
N THR A 324 0.05 12.14 -13.61
CA THR A 324 0.32 13.58 -13.62
C THR A 324 -0.93 14.46 -13.68
N LYS A 325 -2.12 13.88 -13.85
CA LYS A 325 -3.37 14.65 -13.85
C LYS A 325 -3.71 15.10 -12.44
N ARG A 326 -4.10 16.36 -12.28
CA ARG A 326 -4.60 16.91 -11.01
C ARG A 326 -6.07 16.61 -10.78
N ASP A 327 -6.84 16.60 -11.85
CA ASP A 327 -8.26 16.26 -11.86
C ASP A 327 -8.69 15.70 -13.23
N ALA A 328 -9.84 15.04 -13.24
CA ALA A 328 -10.49 14.51 -14.43
C ALA A 328 -12.00 14.51 -14.24
N VAL A 329 -12.75 14.53 -15.34
CA VAL A 329 -14.22 14.38 -15.31
C VAL A 329 -14.57 12.92 -15.49
N PHE A 330 -15.36 12.38 -14.56
CA PHE A 330 -15.93 11.03 -14.66
C PHE A 330 -17.38 11.12 -15.16
N PRO A 331 -17.83 10.26 -16.10
CA PRO A 331 -19.05 10.51 -16.88
C PRO A 331 -20.38 10.28 -16.12
N GLY A 332 -20.37 9.77 -14.89
CA GLY A 332 -21.60 9.41 -14.16
C GLY A 332 -22.27 8.17 -14.74
N GLY A 333 -23.61 8.15 -14.82
CA GLY A 333 -24.35 7.01 -15.37
C GLY A 333 -25.83 6.98 -14.95
N LYS A 334 -26.55 5.93 -15.32
CA LYS A 334 -27.95 5.71 -14.96
C LYS A 334 -28.06 4.55 -13.99
N ASP A 335 -28.71 4.76 -12.84
CA ASP A 335 -28.91 3.68 -11.87
C ASP A 335 -30.10 2.77 -12.24
N LYS A 336 -30.28 1.70 -11.47
CA LYS A 336 -31.35 0.71 -11.67
C LYS A 336 -32.77 1.27 -11.59
N ASN A 337 -32.97 2.41 -10.91
CA ASN A 337 -34.25 3.09 -10.80
C ASN A 337 -34.46 4.10 -11.94
N GLY A 338 -33.47 4.22 -12.82
CA GLY A 338 -33.47 5.11 -13.96
C GLY A 338 -33.06 6.54 -13.66
N LYS A 339 -32.60 6.83 -12.44
CA LYS A 339 -32.06 8.15 -12.11
C LYS A 339 -30.72 8.33 -12.81
N VAL A 340 -30.56 9.49 -13.45
CA VAL A 340 -29.32 9.90 -14.12
C VAL A 340 -28.43 10.63 -13.13
N TRP A 341 -27.22 10.14 -12.99
CA TRP A 341 -26.12 10.75 -12.26
C TRP A 341 -25.25 11.49 -13.26
N PRO A 342 -25.15 12.84 -13.16
CA PRO A 342 -24.37 13.63 -14.11
C PRO A 342 -22.88 13.35 -13.96
N ALA A 343 -22.10 13.80 -14.94
CA ALA A 343 -20.66 13.80 -14.84
C ALA A 343 -20.18 14.66 -13.65
N PHE A 344 -19.07 14.26 -13.03
CA PHE A 344 -18.50 14.92 -11.85
C PHE A 344 -16.97 14.92 -11.88
N HIS A 345 -16.35 15.83 -11.13
CA HIS A 345 -14.90 15.89 -11.03
C HIS A 345 -14.35 14.88 -10.03
N VAL A 346 -13.26 14.24 -10.41
CA VAL A 346 -12.44 13.38 -9.58
C VAL A 346 -11.06 14.02 -9.47
N TYR A 347 -10.55 14.13 -8.25
CA TYR A 347 -9.27 14.78 -7.97
C TYR A 347 -8.22 13.74 -7.61
N ASN A 348 -6.98 14.00 -8.02
CA ASN A 348 -5.85 13.17 -7.66
C ASN A 348 -5.58 13.28 -6.15
N ILE A 349 -5.54 12.14 -5.46
CA ILE A 349 -5.29 12.05 -4.02
C ILE A 349 -3.80 12.16 -3.67
N ASN A 350 -2.92 12.14 -4.67
CA ASN A 350 -1.48 12.33 -4.48
C ASN A 350 -1.16 13.82 -4.26
N ASP A 351 -1.07 14.21 -2.99
CA ASP A 351 -0.71 15.57 -2.63
C ASP A 351 0.70 15.97 -3.10
N LEU A 352 1.63 15.03 -3.35
CA LEU A 352 2.96 15.38 -3.88
C LEU A 352 2.85 16.16 -5.19
N LEU A 353 1.89 15.83 -6.07
CA LEU A 353 1.68 16.51 -7.35
C LEU A 353 1.23 17.99 -7.21
N ARG A 354 0.72 18.36 -6.03
CA ARG A 354 0.32 19.75 -5.73
C ARG A 354 1.50 20.58 -5.24
N HIS A 355 2.55 19.92 -4.78
CA HIS A 355 3.52 20.52 -3.88
C HIS A 355 4.99 20.30 -4.28
N TYR A 356 5.23 19.40 -5.23
CA TYR A 356 6.49 19.11 -5.88
C TYR A 356 6.25 18.97 -7.39
#